data_AF-A0A0C2FBR6-F1
#
_entry.id   AF-A0A0C2FBR6-F1
#
_cell.length_a   1.000
_cell.length_b   1.000
_cell.length_c   1.000
_cell.angle_alpha   90.00
_cell.angle_beta   90.00
_cell.angle_gamma   90.00
#
_symmetry.space_group_name_H-M   'P 1'
#
loop_
_entity.id
_entity.type
_entity.pdbx_description
1 polymer ?
#
loop_
_entity_poly.entity_id
_entity_poly.type
_entity_poly.pdbx_seq_one_letter_code
_entity_poly.pdbx_strand_id
1 'polypeptide(L)'
;SMWDWQSFFIKIGIPAGVSSRYAEVFRQNRVSKDMLSDLDKATLADLGVTAVGDQLAILRSAKDASLDLESVTPAKLRVRITGPGSSKSVQMSVAVVMLLLMVTCKE
;
A
#
# COMPACT_ATOMS: atom_id res chain seq x y z
N SER A 1 -16.04 11.77 -4.82
CA SER A 1 -16.37 10.46 -4.28
C SER A 1 -15.80 10.36 -2.88
N MET A 2 -16.58 9.94 -1.89
CA MET A 2 -16.09 9.78 -0.51
C MET A 2 -15.03 8.68 -0.47
N TRP A 3 -13.95 8.88 0.29
CA TRP A 3 -12.89 7.87 0.45
C TRP A 3 -13.42 6.64 1.20
N ASP A 4 -13.07 5.44 0.74
CA ASP A 4 -13.49 4.19 1.36
C ASP A 4 -12.45 3.74 2.41
N TRP A 5 -12.69 4.17 3.65
CA TRP A 5 -11.88 3.81 4.80
C TRP A 5 -11.89 2.31 5.10
N GLN A 6 -13.00 1.61 4.90
CA GLN A 6 -13.11 0.20 5.24
C GLN A 6 -12.22 -0.65 4.33
N SER A 7 -12.29 -0.40 3.02
CA SER A 7 -11.43 -1.05 2.03
C SER A 7 -9.95 -0.77 2.28
N PHE A 8 -9.60 0.45 2.70
CA PHE A 8 -8.24 0.80 3.10
C PHE A 8 -7.74 -0.05 4.28
N PHE A 9 -8.52 -0.13 5.37
CA PHE A 9 -8.11 -0.90 6.55
C PHE A 9 -7.96 -2.40 6.25
N ILE A 10 -8.84 -2.96 5.43
CA ILE A 10 -8.72 -4.36 4.97
C ILE A 10 -7.41 -4.55 4.17
N LYS A 11 -7.08 -3.62 3.27
CA LYS A 11 -5.88 -3.70 2.44
C LYS A 11 -4.59 -3.72 3.26
N ILE A 12 -4.55 -3.02 4.39
CA ILE A 12 -3.37 -2.96 5.27
C ILE A 12 -3.34 -4.10 6.32
N GLY A 13 -4.31 -5.03 6.26
CA GLY A 13 -4.35 -6.24 7.07
C GLY A 13 -5.25 -6.18 8.31
N ILE A 14 -6.09 -5.15 8.46
CA ILE A 14 -7.04 -5.06 9.58
C ILE A 14 -8.30 -5.90 9.26
N PRO A 15 -8.76 -6.78 10.18
CA PRO A 15 -9.91 -7.65 9.95
C PRO A 15 -11.18 -6.87 9.59
N ALA A 16 -11.99 -7.39 8.67
CA ALA A 16 -13.17 -6.69 8.12
C ALA A 16 -14.15 -6.16 9.18
N GLY A 17 -14.37 -6.91 10.28
CA GLY A 17 -15.23 -6.48 11.38
C GLY A 17 -14.70 -5.25 12.12
N VAL A 18 -13.37 -5.18 12.32
CA VAL A 18 -12.71 -4.03 12.96
C VAL A 18 -12.62 -2.86 11.98
N SER A 19 -12.30 -3.14 10.72
CA SER A 19 -12.21 -2.16 9.63
C SER A 19 -13.51 -1.38 9.43
N SER A 20 -14.67 -2.03 9.51
CA SER A 20 -15.97 -1.35 9.43
C SER A 20 -16.16 -0.33 10.56
N ARG A 21 -15.83 -0.73 11.80
CA ARG A 21 -15.89 0.15 12.98
C ARG A 21 -14.94 1.34 12.84
N TYR A 22 -13.68 1.11 12.46
CA TYR A 22 -12.71 2.19 12.27
C TYR A 22 -13.10 3.12 11.13
N ALA A 23 -13.66 2.60 10.04
CA ALA A 23 -14.15 3.42 8.95
C ALA A 23 -15.26 4.39 9.38
N GLU A 24 -16.17 3.92 10.24
CA GLU A 24 -17.23 4.77 10.78
C GLU A 24 -16.66 5.87 11.69
N VAL A 25 -15.76 5.52 12.60
CA VAL A 25 -15.07 6.49 13.46
C VAL A 25 -14.33 7.54 12.63
N PHE A 26 -13.57 7.13 11.61
CA PHE A 26 -12.80 8.05 10.77
C PHE A 26 -13.73 8.99 9.99
N ARG A 27 -14.87 8.50 9.48
CA ARG A 27 -15.89 9.37 8.84
C ARG A 27 -16.52 10.34 9.83
N GLN A 28 -16.91 9.88 11.01
CA GLN A 28 -17.56 10.70 12.04
C GLN A 28 -16.65 11.82 12.52
N ASN A 29 -15.35 11.52 12.70
CA ASN A 29 -14.33 12.49 13.07
C ASN A 29 -13.78 13.27 11.87
N ARG A 30 -14.37 13.12 10.68
CA ARG A 30 -14.02 13.82 9.44
C ARG A 30 -12.54 13.67 9.06
N VAL A 31 -11.94 12.54 9.39
CA VAL A 31 -10.57 12.22 8.99
C VAL A 31 -10.55 12.03 7.47
N SER A 32 -9.64 12.73 6.82
CA SER A 32 -9.40 12.73 5.37
C SER A 32 -8.07 12.06 5.07
N LYS A 33 -7.87 11.63 3.82
CA LYS A 33 -6.67 10.89 3.40
C LYS A 33 -5.40 11.72 3.59
N ASP A 34 -5.47 13.01 3.30
CA ASP A 34 -4.40 14.00 3.48
C ASP A 34 -3.88 14.09 4.93
N MET A 35 -4.75 13.87 5.92
CA MET A 35 -4.37 13.90 7.33
C MET A 35 -3.69 12.63 7.83
N LEU A 36 -3.60 11.56 7.03
CA LEU A 36 -3.00 10.29 7.47
C LEU A 36 -1.55 10.45 7.92
N SER A 37 -0.79 11.32 7.26
CA SER A 37 0.61 11.65 7.61
C SER A 37 0.75 12.41 8.92
N ASP A 38 -0.31 13.11 9.34
CA ASP A 38 -0.33 13.91 10.56
C ASP A 38 -0.80 13.11 11.79
N LEU A 39 -1.32 11.89 11.59
CA LEU A 39 -1.74 11.04 12.69
C LEU A 39 -0.55 10.47 13.45
N ASP A 40 -0.69 10.44 14.78
CA ASP A 40 0.26 9.80 15.69
C ASP A 40 -0.45 8.72 16.54
N LYS A 41 0.31 8.02 17.39
CA LYS A 41 -0.22 6.94 18.23
C LYS A 41 -1.29 7.43 19.22
N ALA A 42 -1.12 8.62 19.79
CA ALA A 42 -2.07 9.20 20.73
C ALA A 42 -3.39 9.53 20.02
N THR A 43 -3.33 10.22 18.88
CA THR A 43 -4.53 10.53 18.08
C THR A 43 -5.26 9.25 17.65
N LEU A 44 -4.55 8.19 17.25
CA LEU A 44 -5.17 6.91 16.92
C LEU A 44 -5.83 6.24 18.14
N ALA A 45 -5.22 6.33 19.31
CA ALA A 45 -5.81 5.84 20.55
C ALA A 45 -7.08 6.63 20.94
N ASP A 46 -7.08 7.95 20.77
CA ASP A 46 -8.25 8.80 21.01
C ASP A 46 -9.41 8.50 20.04
N LEU A 47 -9.10 8.10 18.81
CA LEU A 47 -10.07 7.57 17.85
C LEU A 47 -10.54 6.14 18.20
N GLY A 48 -10.01 5.51 19.25
CA GLY A 48 -10.40 4.16 19.66
C GLY A 48 -9.72 3.04 18.85
N VAL A 49 -8.64 3.35 18.14
CA VAL A 49 -7.72 2.36 17.57
C VAL A 49 -6.72 1.99 18.66
N THR A 50 -7.06 1.00 19.49
CA THR A 50 -6.26 0.62 20.67
C THR A 50 -5.30 -0.54 20.43
N ALA A 51 -5.51 -1.34 19.37
CA ALA A 51 -4.62 -2.44 19.03
C ALA A 51 -3.31 -1.88 18.46
N VAL A 52 -2.18 -2.17 19.14
CA VAL A 52 -0.86 -1.67 18.74
C VAL A 52 -0.50 -2.09 17.31
N GLY A 53 -0.89 -3.30 16.89
CA GLY A 53 -0.68 -3.77 15.51
C GLY A 53 -1.38 -2.88 14.48
N ASP A 54 -2.64 -2.53 14.73
CA ASP A 54 -3.44 -1.69 13.84
C ASP A 54 -2.90 -0.25 13.80
N GLN A 55 -2.52 0.29 14.96
CA GLN A 55 -1.86 1.61 15.03
C GLN A 55 -0.59 1.64 14.16
N LEU A 56 0.26 0.62 14.28
CA LEU A 56 1.49 0.53 13.48
C LEU A 56 1.20 0.33 11.99
N ALA A 57 0.19 -0.47 11.63
CA ALA A 57 -0.20 -0.68 10.24
C ALA A 57 -0.66 0.63 9.57
N ILE A 58 -1.51 1.39 10.26
CA ILE A 58 -2.01 2.69 9.78
C ILE A 58 -0.86 3.70 9.64
N LEU A 59 -0.02 3.83 10.65
CA LEU A 59 1.14 4.74 10.64
C LEU A 59 2.17 4.38 9.57
N ARG A 60 2.34 3.08 9.25
CA ARG A 60 3.21 2.64 8.14
C ARG A 60 2.62 3.03 6.79
N SER A 61 1.33 2.78 6.56
CA SER A 61 0.69 3.18 5.31
C SER A 61 0.62 4.69 5.10
N ALA A 62 0.58 5.49 6.17
CA ALA A 62 0.70 6.95 6.07
C ALA A 62 2.08 7.40 5.56
N LYS A 63 3.15 6.73 6.01
CA LYS A 63 4.52 6.99 5.54
C LYS A 63 4.73 6.53 4.11
N ASP A 64 4.19 5.37 3.75
CA ASP A 64 4.25 4.85 2.38
C ASP A 64 3.46 5.73 1.40
N ALA A 65 2.33 6.31 1.83
CA ALA A 65 1.57 7.27 1.03
C ALA A 65 2.31 8.59 0.82
N SER A 66 3.21 8.98 1.74
CA SER A 66 4.12 10.11 1.56
C SER A 66 5.34 9.75 0.69
N LEU A 67 5.66 8.46 0.59
CA LEU A 67 6.76 7.90 -0.20
C LEU A 67 6.25 7.19 -1.47
N ASP A 68 5.14 7.68 -2.05
CA ASP A 68 4.64 7.30 -3.37
C ASP A 68 5.60 7.75 -4.52
N LEU A 69 6.91 7.76 -4.24
CA LEU A 69 7.96 7.70 -5.23
C LEU A 69 8.46 6.25 -5.43
N GLU A 70 8.51 5.38 -4.41
CA GLU A 70 8.96 3.99 -4.61
C GLU A 70 8.42 3.03 -3.52
N SER A 71 7.32 2.31 -3.78
CA SER A 71 7.07 1.03 -3.10
C SER A 71 6.37 0.02 -4.01
N VAL A 72 7.22 -0.69 -4.75
CA VAL A 72 7.17 -2.13 -5.04
C VAL A 72 5.89 -2.82 -4.56
N THR A 73 4.99 -3.15 -5.49
CA THR A 73 3.95 -4.14 -5.24
C THR A 73 4.56 -5.54 -5.35
N PRO A 74 4.63 -6.34 -4.27
CA PRO A 74 4.94 -7.75 -4.43
C PRO A 74 3.69 -8.44 -4.98
N ALA A 75 3.85 -9.08 -6.13
CA ALA A 75 2.95 -10.06 -6.75
C ALA A 75 1.82 -9.55 -7.65
N LYS A 76 2.15 -9.18 -8.90
CA LYS A 76 1.69 -9.95 -10.09
C LYS A 76 2.39 -9.46 -11.37
N LEU A 77 3.61 -9.93 -11.62
CA LEU A 77 4.22 -9.81 -12.95
C LEU A 77 4.20 -11.17 -13.66
N ARG A 78 3.24 -11.37 -14.57
CA ARG A 78 2.97 -12.63 -15.31
C ARG A 78 3.69 -12.66 -16.67
N VAL A 79 4.80 -13.38 -16.71
CA VAL A 79 5.69 -13.46 -17.87
C VAL A 79 5.28 -14.56 -18.88
N ARG A 80 4.65 -14.22 -20.01
CA ARG A 80 4.32 -15.05 -21.20
C ARG A 80 5.39 -15.33 -22.32
N ILE A 81 6.16 -16.41 -22.38
CA ILE A 81 6.99 -16.83 -23.56
C ILE A 81 6.37 -16.86 -24.99
N THR A 82 6.49 -15.90 -25.93
CA THR A 82 6.10 -16.15 -27.36
C THR A 82 7.31 -16.69 -28.13
N GLY A 83 7.35 -18.00 -28.39
CA GLY A 83 8.09 -18.59 -29.51
C GLY A 83 7.33 -18.37 -30.84
N PRO A 84 7.99 -18.51 -32.00
CA PRO A 84 7.41 -18.15 -33.29
C PRO A 84 6.31 -19.16 -33.65
N GLY A 85 5.08 -18.67 -33.66
CA GLY A 85 3.88 -19.48 -33.83
C GLY A 85 3.21 -19.79 -32.49
N SER A 86 2.19 -18.99 -32.16
CA SER A 86 1.24 -19.18 -31.05
C SER A 86 1.60 -18.48 -29.73
N SER A 87 1.38 -17.17 -29.73
CA SER A 87 0.79 -16.33 -28.65
C SER A 87 0.91 -16.79 -27.20
N LYS A 88 1.96 -16.35 -26.48
CA LYS A 88 2.04 -16.27 -25.00
C LYS A 88 2.96 -15.06 -24.67
N SER A 89 2.57 -14.07 -23.82
CA SER A 89 3.08 -12.66 -23.70
C SER A 89 4.04 -12.22 -22.53
N VAL A 90 5.34 -11.98 -22.73
CA VAL A 90 6.36 -11.93 -21.64
C VAL A 90 6.37 -10.59 -20.95
N GLN A 91 5.88 -10.56 -19.72
CA GLN A 91 6.00 -9.45 -18.78
C GLN A 91 7.39 -9.46 -18.15
N MET A 92 8.28 -8.58 -18.61
CA MET A 92 9.61 -8.44 -18.02
C MET A 92 9.56 -7.49 -16.82
N SER A 93 10.16 -7.90 -15.70
CA SER A 93 10.33 -7.03 -14.52
C SER A 93 11.39 -5.97 -14.79
N VAL A 94 11.02 -4.70 -14.56
CA VAL A 94 11.88 -3.51 -14.63
C VAL A 94 13.16 -3.61 -13.78
N ALA A 95 13.17 -4.45 -12.73
CA ALA A 95 14.35 -4.69 -11.90
C ALA A 95 15.53 -5.33 -12.67
N VAL A 96 15.27 -6.13 -13.71
CA VAL A 96 16.33 -6.76 -14.51
C VAL A 96 16.99 -5.76 -15.46
N VAL A 97 16.22 -4.77 -15.94
CA VAL A 97 16.73 -3.70 -16.83
C VAL A 97 17.64 -2.75 -16.06
N MET A 98 17.29 -2.42 -14.81
CA MET A 98 18.11 -1.57 -13.94
C MET A 98 19.41 -2.25 -13.48
N LEU A 99 19.37 -3.57 -13.23
CA LEU A 99 20.59 -4.29 -12.83
C LEU A 99 21.61 -4.42 -13.98
N LEU A 100 21.15 -4.51 -15.23
CA LEU A 100 22.07 -4.49 -16.39
C LEU A 100 22.68 -3.11 -16.64
N LEU A 101 21.91 -2.03 -16.46
CA LEU A 101 22.41 -0.65 -16.62
C LEU A 101 23.45 -0.26 -15.54
N MET A 102 23.31 -0.80 -14.33
CA MET A 102 24.27 -0.54 -13.24
C MET A 102 25.54 -1.40 -13.33
N VAL A 103 25.48 -2.58 -13.95
CA VAL A 103 26.67 -3.41 -14.18
C VAL A 103 27.54 -2.89 -15.33
N THR A 104 26.98 -2.12 -16.28
CA THR A 104 27.78 -1.54 -17.38
C THR A 104 28.44 -0.19 -17.07
N CYS A 105 28.28 0.37 -15.86
CA CYS A 105 28.93 1.62 -15.42
C CYS A 105 30.05 1.40 -14.38
N LYS A 106 30.66 0.23 -14.42
CA LYS A 106 32.06 -0.01 -14.04
C LYS A 106 32.58 -0.73 -15.29
N GLU A 107 33.26 -0.07 -16.21
CA GLU A 107 34.61 0.50 -16.13
C GLU A 107 34.80 1.54 -17.24
#